data_AF-A0A0D1C8T4-F1
#
_entry.id   AF-A0A0D1C8T4-F1
#
_cell.length_a   1.000
_cell.length_b   1.000
_cell.length_c   1.000
_cell.angle_alpha   90.00
_cell.angle_beta   90.00
_cell.angle_gamma   90.00
#
_symmetry.space_group_name_H-M   'P 1'
#
loop_
_entity.id
_entity.type
_entity.pdbx_description
1 polymer ?
#
loop_
_entity_poly.entity_id
_entity_poly.type
_entity_poly.pdbx_seq_one_letter_code
_entity_poly.pdbx_strand_id
1 'polypeptide(L)'
;MTGEPEADPRWKRAVDMLAVIGPPLTIATALLVYFGWARTDAQAKAMGLDVSLFGYTVQDFVLRSIPSLFIPLVWLLIVAAIWLSVDRFLAGRLTAGRGAGIRRLAAAILVAGLACAATMWLVVILQPERTVLFVPYVMAGGVLLAAWGLSLWRRSADAPGRSLAALSRGSEKTLIFCLVTLLLFWGTSDYAQALGRGLAVSYEQRSALLPTAVVYSKDRLGISAPNVTEQSSGTAEHPVYQYSGLRLLVVSGGRIFLLNEGWTLRSGKVVVLRDDPGVRVEYGNPESK
;
A
#
# COMPACT_ATOMS: atom_id res chain seq x y z
N MET A 1 49.40 -32.15 -7.25
CA MET A 1 48.06 -32.54 -7.74
C MET A 1 47.04 -32.09 -6.70
N THR A 2 46.56 -30.85 -6.82
CA THR A 2 45.55 -30.27 -5.93
C THR A 2 44.18 -30.56 -6.54
N GLY A 3 43.49 -31.58 -6.03
CA GLY A 3 42.09 -31.85 -6.41
C GLY A 3 41.20 -30.78 -5.80
N GLU A 4 40.49 -30.02 -6.66
CA GLU A 4 39.42 -29.16 -6.18
C GLU A 4 38.28 -30.04 -5.62
N PRO A 5 37.69 -29.68 -4.47
CA PRO A 5 36.58 -30.42 -3.90
C PRO A 5 35.37 -30.29 -4.84
N GLU A 6 34.91 -31.44 -5.36
CA GLU A 6 33.73 -31.54 -6.20
C GLU A 6 32.48 -31.12 -5.40
N ALA A 7 32.03 -29.87 -5.57
CA ALA A 7 30.90 -29.34 -4.82
C ALA A 7 29.63 -30.16 -5.10
N ASP A 8 29.01 -30.68 -4.03
CA ASP A 8 27.84 -31.55 -4.05
C ASP A 8 26.75 -31.01 -5.02
N PRO A 9 26.28 -31.83 -5.99
CA PRO A 9 25.21 -31.45 -6.92
C PRO A 9 23.94 -30.90 -6.26
N ARG A 10 23.67 -31.24 -4.99
CA ARG A 10 22.55 -30.70 -4.21
C ARG A 10 22.78 -29.26 -3.76
N TRP A 11 24.02 -28.92 -3.40
CA TRP A 11 24.41 -27.55 -3.02
C TRP A 11 24.36 -26.61 -4.22
N LYS A 12 24.88 -27.03 -5.38
CA LYS A 12 24.77 -26.26 -6.63
C LYS A 12 23.31 -25.98 -6.99
N ARG A 13 22.44 -27.00 -6.92
CA ARG A 13 20.99 -26.83 -7.15
C ARG A 13 20.32 -25.90 -6.14
N ALA A 14 20.68 -25.96 -4.87
CA ALA A 14 20.15 -25.07 -3.85
C ALA A 14 20.59 -23.61 -4.08
N VAL A 15 21.86 -23.39 -4.45
CA VAL A 15 22.38 -22.07 -4.80
C VAL A 15 21.73 -21.54 -6.09
N ASP A 16 21.56 -22.38 -7.11
CA ASP A 16 20.88 -21.99 -8.36
C ASP A 16 19.41 -21.64 -8.11
N MET A 17 18.69 -22.40 -7.27
CA MET A 17 17.33 -22.07 -6.87
C MET A 17 17.25 -20.77 -6.06
N LEU A 18 18.19 -20.55 -5.14
CA LEU A 18 18.29 -19.30 -4.38
C LEU A 18 18.59 -18.10 -5.29
N ALA A 19 19.43 -18.28 -6.32
CA ALA A 19 19.72 -17.23 -7.29
C ALA A 19 18.48 -16.85 -8.13
N VAL A 20 17.60 -17.82 -8.42
CA VAL A 20 16.37 -17.58 -9.19
C VAL A 20 15.25 -16.98 -8.32
N ILE A 21 15.07 -17.43 -7.08
CA ILE A 21 13.95 -17.03 -6.21
C ILE A 21 14.31 -15.85 -5.31
N GLY A 22 15.58 -15.69 -4.95
CA GLY A 22 16.08 -14.67 -4.04
C GLY A 22 15.73 -13.25 -4.47
N PRO A 23 16.06 -12.82 -5.71
CA PRO A 23 15.76 -11.45 -6.15
C PRO A 23 14.26 -11.13 -6.16
N PRO A 24 13.36 -11.95 -6.73
CA PRO A 24 11.92 -11.70 -6.65
C PRO A 24 11.38 -11.64 -5.22
N LEU A 25 11.85 -12.54 -4.33
CA LEU A 25 11.42 -12.57 -2.93
C LEU A 25 11.87 -11.32 -2.17
N THR A 26 13.09 -10.85 -2.45
CA THR A 26 13.65 -9.63 -1.85
C THR A 26 12.84 -8.40 -2.28
N ILE A 27 12.54 -8.30 -3.58
CA ILE A 27 11.70 -7.22 -4.12
C ILE A 27 10.30 -7.28 -3.52
N ALA A 28 9.68 -8.46 -3.47
CA ALA A 28 8.36 -8.63 -2.88
C ALA A 28 8.36 -8.21 -1.39
N THR A 29 9.38 -8.61 -0.64
CA THR A 29 9.54 -8.23 0.77
C THR A 29 9.71 -6.72 0.92
N ALA A 30 10.56 -6.09 0.09
CA ALA A 30 10.76 -4.65 0.10
C ALA A 30 9.46 -3.89 -0.22
N LEU A 31 8.67 -4.38 -1.19
CA LEU A 31 7.36 -3.81 -1.53
C LEU A 31 6.36 -3.94 -0.38
N LEU A 32 6.29 -5.12 0.26
CA LEU A 32 5.44 -5.33 1.45
C LEU A 32 5.79 -4.33 2.55
N VAL A 33 7.07 -4.21 2.88
CA VAL A 33 7.55 -3.25 3.89
C VAL A 33 7.20 -1.82 3.50
N TYR A 34 7.48 -1.43 2.25
CA TYR A 34 7.20 -0.08 1.77
C TYR A 34 5.71 0.28 1.83
N PHE A 35 4.81 -0.59 1.34
CA PHE A 35 3.38 -0.31 1.36
C PHE A 35 2.76 -0.36 2.77
N GLY A 36 3.32 -1.19 3.64
CA GLY A 36 2.99 -1.18 5.06
C GLY A 36 3.40 0.12 5.75
N TRP A 37 4.63 0.58 5.46
CA TRP A 37 5.14 1.87 5.94
C TRP A 37 4.33 3.04 5.40
N ALA A 38 4.11 3.13 4.08
CA ALA A 38 3.38 4.23 3.45
C ALA A 38 1.96 4.40 4.01
N ARG A 39 1.26 3.28 4.25
CA ARG A 39 -0.04 3.27 4.92
C ARG A 39 0.04 3.82 6.35
N THR A 40 1.02 3.35 7.12
CA THR A 40 1.16 3.71 8.53
C THR A 40 1.63 5.15 8.71
N ASP A 41 2.54 5.61 7.85
CA ASP A 41 3.02 6.99 7.78
C ASP A 41 1.90 7.97 7.46
N ALA A 42 1.07 7.66 6.46
CA ALA A 42 -0.08 8.49 6.12
C ALA A 42 -1.12 8.56 7.25
N GLN A 43 -1.32 7.45 7.98
CA GLN A 43 -2.17 7.44 9.18
C GLN A 43 -1.56 8.32 10.28
N ALA A 44 -0.27 8.14 10.59
CA ALA A 44 0.42 8.89 11.64
C ALA A 44 0.36 10.40 11.38
N LYS A 45 0.72 10.81 10.16
CA LYS A 45 0.70 12.22 9.73
C LYS A 45 -0.70 12.82 9.81
N ALA A 46 -1.73 12.07 9.42
CA ALA A 46 -3.12 12.53 9.55
C ALA A 46 -3.52 12.77 11.01
N MET A 47 -2.94 12.02 11.96
CA MET A 47 -3.15 12.20 13.40
C MET A 47 -2.17 13.19 14.06
N GLY A 48 -1.33 13.87 13.27
CA GLY A 48 -0.32 14.82 13.77
C GLY A 48 0.92 14.17 14.39
N LEU A 49 1.19 12.90 14.09
CA LEU A 49 2.31 12.12 14.60
C LEU A 49 3.34 11.80 13.50
N ASP A 50 4.56 11.48 13.92
CA ASP A 50 5.56 10.84 13.06
C ASP A 50 5.56 9.32 13.26
N VAL A 51 5.69 8.56 12.17
CA VAL A 51 5.64 7.09 12.20
C VAL A 51 6.76 6.47 13.03
N SER A 52 7.91 7.14 13.16
CA SER A 52 9.04 6.67 13.97
C SER A 52 8.69 6.55 15.45
N LEU A 53 7.69 7.30 15.93
CA LEU A 53 7.23 7.23 17.31
C LEU A 53 6.69 5.85 17.65
N PHE A 54 6.06 5.13 16.71
CA PHE A 54 5.51 3.80 17.04
C PHE A 54 6.60 2.74 17.25
N GLY A 55 7.81 2.93 16.73
CA GLY A 55 8.87 1.92 16.84
C GLY A 55 8.53 0.60 16.16
N TYR A 56 7.75 0.64 15.08
CA TYR A 56 7.37 -0.56 14.33
C TYR A 56 8.58 -1.23 13.67
N THR A 57 8.58 -2.56 13.71
CA THR A 57 9.58 -3.41 13.07
C THR A 57 9.24 -3.68 11.61
N VAL A 58 10.18 -4.30 10.88
CA VAL A 58 9.95 -4.80 9.52
C VAL A 58 8.74 -5.73 9.46
N GLN A 59 8.58 -6.61 10.46
CA GLN A 59 7.46 -7.54 10.54
C GLN A 59 6.12 -6.81 10.67
N ASP A 60 6.05 -5.76 11.49
CA ASP A 60 4.85 -4.96 11.66
C ASP A 60 4.42 -4.30 10.34
N PHE A 61 5.37 -3.77 9.58
CA PHE A 61 5.07 -3.19 8.26
C PHE A 61 4.58 -4.25 7.28
N VAL A 62 5.20 -5.43 7.23
CA VAL A 62 4.73 -6.53 6.36
C VAL A 62 3.28 -6.89 6.68
N LEU A 63 2.91 -7.05 7.96
CA LEU A 63 1.52 -7.36 8.33
C LEU A 63 0.54 -6.23 7.96
N ARG A 64 0.95 -4.98 8.13
CA ARG A 64 0.13 -3.80 7.78
C ARG A 64 -0.02 -3.57 6.28
N SER A 65 0.83 -4.20 5.45
CA SER A 65 0.75 -4.09 3.99
C SER A 65 -0.41 -4.89 3.37
N ILE A 66 -0.92 -5.90 4.08
CA ILE A 66 -1.89 -6.87 3.52
C ILE A 66 -3.14 -6.14 2.98
N PRO A 67 -3.84 -5.27 3.75
CA PRO A 67 -5.01 -4.56 3.23
C PRO A 67 -4.68 -3.57 2.09
N SER A 68 -3.45 -3.04 2.05
CA SER A 68 -2.99 -2.15 0.99
C SER A 68 -2.80 -2.88 -0.34
N LEU A 69 -2.42 -4.15 -0.31
CA LEU A 69 -2.10 -4.94 -1.51
C LEU A 69 -3.22 -5.86 -1.97
N PHE A 70 -4.01 -6.38 -1.03
CA PHE A 70 -5.01 -7.41 -1.33
C PHE A 70 -6.02 -6.94 -2.39
N ILE A 71 -6.62 -5.76 -2.19
CA ILE A 71 -7.65 -5.24 -3.10
C ILE A 71 -7.06 -4.91 -4.49
N PRO A 72 -5.94 -4.17 -4.63
CA PRO A 72 -5.31 -3.95 -5.93
C PRO A 72 -4.94 -5.24 -6.66
N LEU A 73 -4.39 -6.23 -5.96
CA LEU A 73 -4.00 -7.51 -6.57
C LEU A 73 -5.22 -8.31 -7.04
N VAL A 74 -6.30 -8.35 -6.27
CA VAL A 74 -7.56 -9.00 -6.68
C VAL A 74 -8.09 -8.38 -7.97
N TRP A 75 -8.17 -7.04 -8.04
CA TRP A 75 -8.60 -6.36 -9.26
C TRP A 75 -7.66 -6.60 -10.44
N LEU A 76 -6.34 -6.60 -10.20
CA LEU A 76 -5.35 -6.92 -11.22
C LEU A 76 -5.58 -8.33 -11.80
N LEU A 77 -5.83 -9.33 -10.96
CA LEU A 77 -6.12 -10.70 -11.39
C LEU A 77 -7.43 -10.80 -12.17
N ILE A 78 -8.49 -10.13 -11.71
CA ILE A 78 -9.78 -10.08 -12.43
C ILE A 78 -9.61 -9.45 -13.81
N VAL A 79 -8.95 -8.30 -13.89
CA VAL A 79 -8.68 -7.60 -15.15
C VAL A 79 -7.82 -8.47 -16.08
N ALA A 80 -6.78 -9.10 -15.56
CA ALA A 80 -5.95 -10.02 -16.33
C ALA A 80 -6.75 -11.22 -16.88
N ALA A 81 -7.65 -11.80 -16.09
CA ALA A 81 -8.50 -12.91 -16.53
C ALA A 81 -9.50 -12.49 -17.62
N ILE A 82 -10.14 -11.33 -17.48
CA ILE A 82 -11.02 -10.74 -18.50
C ILE A 82 -10.23 -10.50 -19.78
N TRP A 83 -9.05 -9.88 -19.64
CA TRP A 83 -8.16 -9.58 -20.76
C TRP A 83 -7.78 -10.82 -21.57
N LEU A 84 -7.32 -11.88 -20.89
CA LEU A 84 -6.94 -13.13 -21.53
C LEU A 84 -8.13 -13.81 -22.25
N SER A 85 -9.32 -13.73 -21.66
CA SER A 85 -10.56 -14.22 -22.29
C SER A 85 -10.89 -13.46 -23.57
N VAL A 86 -10.79 -12.13 -23.54
CA VAL A 86 -11.06 -11.26 -24.68
C VAL A 86 -10.02 -11.46 -25.79
N ASP A 87 -8.72 -11.52 -25.46
CA ASP A 87 -7.65 -11.76 -26.45
C ASP A 87 -7.84 -13.10 -27.17
N ARG A 88 -8.17 -14.17 -26.43
CA ARG A 88 -8.47 -15.49 -27.01
C ARG A 88 -9.68 -15.45 -27.95
N PHE A 89 -10.74 -14.77 -27.55
CA PHE A 89 -11.94 -14.61 -28.38
C PHE A 89 -11.63 -13.84 -29.68
N LEU A 90 -10.88 -12.74 -29.60
CA LEU A 90 -10.47 -11.97 -30.78
C LEU A 90 -9.53 -12.75 -31.70
N ALA A 91 -8.58 -13.50 -31.12
CA ALA A 91 -7.68 -14.36 -31.88
C ALA A 91 -8.44 -15.41 -32.71
N GLY A 92 -9.47 -16.05 -32.13
CA GLY A 92 -10.35 -16.98 -32.86
C GLY A 92 -11.18 -16.31 -33.97
N ARG A 93 -11.51 -15.01 -33.84
CA ARG A 93 -12.21 -14.26 -34.88
C ARG A 93 -11.30 -13.82 -36.02
N LEU A 94 -10.02 -13.55 -35.73
CA LEU A 94 -9.00 -13.23 -36.73
C LEU A 94 -8.73 -14.42 -37.65
N THR A 95 -8.61 -15.63 -37.10
CA THR A 95 -8.42 -16.86 -37.89
C THR A 95 -9.63 -17.20 -38.77
N ALA A 96 -10.83 -16.77 -38.36
CA ALA A 96 -12.08 -16.92 -39.14
C ALA A 96 -12.27 -15.87 -40.27
N GLY A 97 -11.22 -15.15 -40.69
CA GLY A 97 -11.23 -14.30 -41.89
C GLY A 97 -11.83 -12.89 -41.72
N ARG A 98 -12.13 -12.44 -40.49
CA ARG A 98 -12.77 -11.12 -40.22
C ARG A 98 -11.77 -9.97 -39.98
N GLY A 99 -10.74 -9.83 -40.81
CA GLY A 99 -9.60 -8.92 -40.56
C GLY A 99 -9.92 -7.41 -40.59
N ALA A 100 -10.82 -6.94 -41.46
CA ALA A 100 -11.04 -5.50 -41.67
C ALA A 100 -11.72 -4.78 -40.48
N GLY A 101 -12.72 -5.41 -39.86
CA GLY A 101 -13.40 -4.86 -38.68
C GLY A 101 -12.50 -4.85 -37.44
N ILE A 102 -11.70 -5.90 -37.27
CA ILE A 102 -10.75 -6.02 -36.15
C ILE A 102 -9.64 -4.98 -36.26
N ARG A 103 -9.20 -4.64 -37.47
CA ARG A 103 -8.22 -3.55 -37.69
C ARG A 103 -8.74 -2.18 -37.26
N ARG A 104 -10.00 -1.84 -37.55
CA ARG A 104 -10.63 -0.59 -37.10
C ARG A 104 -10.76 -0.55 -35.58
N LEU A 105 -11.20 -1.67 -34.99
CA LEU A 105 -11.28 -1.82 -33.54
C LEU A 105 -9.91 -1.66 -32.87
N ALA A 106 -8.87 -2.29 -33.43
CA ALA A 106 -7.50 -2.22 -32.94
C ALA A 106 -6.94 -0.78 -32.97
N ALA A 107 -7.20 -0.04 -34.05
CA ALA A 107 -6.83 1.38 -34.15
C ALA A 107 -7.59 2.24 -33.13
N ALA A 108 -8.89 2.01 -32.95
CA ALA A 108 -9.70 2.71 -31.97
C ALA A 108 -9.20 2.45 -30.53
N ILE A 109 -8.88 1.20 -30.19
CA ILE A 109 -8.32 0.82 -28.88
C ILE A 109 -6.95 1.49 -28.67
N LEU A 110 -6.10 1.51 -29.70
CA LEU A 110 -4.79 2.16 -29.62
C LEU A 110 -4.92 3.66 -29.30
N VAL A 111 -5.73 4.38 -30.09
CA VAL A 111 -5.94 5.82 -29.92
C VAL A 111 -6.60 6.11 -28.58
N ALA A 112 -7.63 5.35 -28.20
CA ALA A 112 -8.31 5.52 -26.92
C ALA A 112 -7.37 5.27 -25.73
N GLY A 113 -6.52 4.24 -25.79
CA GLY A 113 -5.54 3.94 -24.75
C GLY A 113 -4.51 5.05 -24.57
N LEU A 114 -3.94 5.55 -25.68
CA LEU A 114 -3.00 6.66 -25.66
C LEU A 114 -3.65 7.97 -25.18
N ALA A 115 -4.84 8.29 -25.69
CA ALA A 115 -5.58 9.48 -25.28
C ALA A 115 -5.92 9.43 -23.78
N CYS A 116 -6.33 8.27 -23.27
CA CYS A 116 -6.61 8.06 -21.85
C CYS A 116 -5.36 8.29 -20.98
N ALA A 117 -4.23 7.67 -21.33
CA ALA A 117 -2.98 7.84 -20.60
C ALA A 117 -2.47 9.30 -20.64
N ALA A 118 -2.53 9.95 -21.81
CA ALA A 118 -2.13 11.35 -21.98
C ALA A 118 -3.05 12.31 -21.21
N THR A 119 -4.36 12.06 -21.20
CA THR A 119 -5.32 12.87 -20.45
C THR A 119 -5.07 12.77 -18.95
N MET A 120 -4.83 11.56 -18.44
CA MET A 120 -4.51 11.36 -17.02
C MET A 120 -3.18 12.01 -16.64
N TRP A 121 -2.17 11.95 -17.50
CA TRP A 121 -0.92 12.69 -17.29
C TRP A 121 -1.14 14.20 -17.25
N LEU A 122 -1.99 14.73 -18.13
CA LEU A 122 -2.34 16.15 -18.13
C LEU A 122 -3.08 16.55 -16.85
N VAL A 123 -3.98 15.71 -16.33
CA VAL A 123 -4.66 15.95 -15.03
C VAL A 123 -3.65 16.11 -13.90
N VAL A 124 -2.59 15.28 -13.85
CA VAL A 124 -1.54 15.38 -12.83
C VAL A 124 -0.80 16.71 -12.90
N ILE A 125 -0.44 17.14 -14.11
CA ILE A 125 0.28 18.40 -14.33
C ILE A 125 -0.59 19.61 -13.95
N LEU A 126 -1.88 19.56 -14.31
CA LEU A 126 -2.79 20.67 -14.08
C LEU A 126 -3.34 20.75 -12.65
N GLN A 127 -3.28 19.65 -11.88
CA GLN A 127 -3.80 19.58 -10.52
C GLN A 127 -2.80 18.92 -9.55
N PRO A 128 -1.58 19.48 -9.37
CA PRO A 128 -0.54 18.86 -8.55
C PRO A 128 -0.95 18.70 -7.07
N GLU A 129 -1.82 19.58 -6.58
CA GLU A 129 -2.32 19.58 -5.19
C GLU A 129 -3.43 18.54 -4.95
N ARG A 130 -4.03 17.97 -6.01
CA ARG A 130 -5.07 16.94 -5.86
C ARG A 130 -4.47 15.54 -5.99
N THR A 131 -4.49 14.79 -4.90
CA THR A 131 -4.22 13.36 -4.95
C THR A 131 -5.42 12.62 -5.56
N VAL A 132 -5.36 12.33 -6.86
CA VAL A 132 -6.38 11.54 -7.54
C VAL A 132 -5.98 10.06 -7.53
N LEU A 133 -6.52 9.33 -6.55
CA LEU A 133 -6.19 7.93 -6.22
C LEU A 133 -6.04 6.95 -7.38
N PHE A 134 -6.85 7.10 -8.43
CA PHE A 134 -6.92 6.12 -9.51
C PHE A 134 -6.11 6.48 -10.76
N VAL A 135 -5.50 7.66 -10.79
CA VAL A 135 -4.77 8.14 -11.98
C VAL A 135 -3.69 7.17 -12.45
N PRO A 136 -2.79 6.65 -11.60
CA PRO A 136 -1.72 5.77 -12.08
C PRO A 136 -2.25 4.44 -12.62
N TYR A 137 -3.33 3.93 -12.03
CA TYR A 137 -3.99 2.70 -12.51
C TYR A 137 -4.65 2.91 -13.88
N VAL A 138 -5.34 4.04 -14.08
CA VAL A 138 -5.96 4.37 -15.37
C VAL A 138 -4.90 4.61 -16.44
N MET A 139 -3.78 5.26 -16.10
CA MET A 139 -2.64 5.40 -17.00
C MET A 139 -2.06 4.03 -17.39
N ALA A 140 -1.84 3.13 -16.43
CA ALA A 140 -1.35 1.78 -16.70
C ALA A 140 -2.31 1.02 -17.63
N GLY A 141 -3.62 1.12 -17.38
CA GLY A 141 -4.65 0.56 -18.25
C GLY A 141 -4.61 1.14 -19.67
N GLY A 142 -4.46 2.47 -19.81
CA GLY A 142 -4.32 3.15 -21.10
C GLY A 142 -3.10 2.69 -21.88
N VAL A 143 -1.95 2.55 -21.22
CA VAL A 143 -0.71 2.02 -21.82
C VAL A 143 -0.88 0.56 -22.28
N LEU A 144 -1.49 -0.28 -21.44
CA LEU A 144 -1.75 -1.69 -21.78
C LEU A 144 -2.73 -1.81 -22.96
N LEU A 145 -3.81 -1.02 -22.96
CA LEU A 145 -4.76 -0.95 -24.07
C LEU A 145 -4.08 -0.49 -25.37
N ALA A 146 -3.24 0.55 -25.29
CA ALA A 146 -2.48 1.03 -26.45
C ALA A 146 -1.56 -0.06 -27.01
N ALA A 147 -0.77 -0.71 -26.14
CA ALA A 147 0.11 -1.81 -26.52
C ALA A 147 -0.67 -2.98 -27.16
N TRP A 148 -1.85 -3.28 -26.65
CA TRP A 148 -2.69 -4.34 -27.17
C TRP A 148 -3.33 -4.01 -28.51
N GLY A 149 -3.88 -2.80 -28.66
CA GLY A 149 -4.40 -2.30 -29.94
C GLY A 149 -3.33 -2.34 -31.01
N LEU A 150 -2.10 -1.93 -30.68
CA LEU A 150 -0.95 -2.04 -31.58
C LEU A 150 -0.61 -3.49 -31.92
N SER A 151 -0.64 -4.40 -30.94
CA SER A 151 -0.41 -5.83 -31.15
C SER A 151 -1.47 -6.47 -32.06
N LEU A 152 -2.74 -6.14 -31.88
CA LEU A 152 -3.86 -6.60 -32.70
C LEU A 152 -3.78 -6.05 -34.11
N TRP A 153 -3.44 -4.76 -34.25
CA TRP A 153 -3.26 -4.11 -35.54
C TRP A 153 -2.14 -4.79 -36.34
N ARG A 154 -0.97 -5.03 -35.71
CA ARG A 154 0.14 -5.78 -36.32
C ARG A 154 -0.28 -7.21 -36.72
N ARG A 155 -0.93 -7.96 -35.82
CA ARG A 155 -1.47 -9.32 -36.11
C ARG A 155 -2.45 -9.33 -37.29
N SER A 156 -3.20 -8.25 -37.51
CA SER A 156 -4.16 -8.12 -38.61
C SER A 156 -3.53 -7.64 -39.94
N ALA A 157 -2.33 -7.07 -39.88
CA ALA A 157 -1.62 -6.48 -41.03
C ALA A 157 -0.47 -7.35 -41.56
N ASP A 158 0.09 -8.23 -40.72
CA ASP A 158 1.22 -9.09 -41.10
C ASP A 158 0.81 -10.18 -42.12
N ALA A 159 1.38 -10.07 -43.34
CA ALA A 159 1.59 -11.19 -44.25
C ALA A 159 2.89 -11.94 -43.83
N PRO A 160 3.01 -13.27 -44.04
CA PRO A 160 4.14 -14.04 -43.55
C PRO A 160 5.45 -13.54 -44.19
N GLY A 161 6.39 -12.99 -43.40
CA GLY A 161 7.77 -12.75 -43.91
C GLY A 161 8.67 -11.65 -43.34
N ARG A 162 8.31 -10.83 -42.34
CA ARG A 162 9.20 -9.72 -41.88
C ARG A 162 9.83 -9.96 -40.49
N SER A 163 11.08 -10.45 -40.45
CA SER A 163 11.80 -10.84 -39.23
C SER A 163 12.50 -9.68 -38.47
N LEU A 164 12.78 -8.54 -39.13
CA LEU A 164 13.47 -7.38 -38.52
C LEU A 164 12.72 -6.73 -37.35
N ALA A 165 11.41 -6.94 -37.22
CA ALA A 165 10.62 -6.42 -36.10
C ALA A 165 10.83 -7.22 -34.78
N ALA A 166 11.50 -8.38 -34.78
CA ALA A 166 11.59 -9.24 -33.59
C ALA A 166 12.45 -8.64 -32.46
N LEU A 167 13.53 -7.94 -32.79
CA LEU A 167 14.45 -7.35 -31.80
C LEU A 167 13.85 -6.10 -31.13
N SER A 168 13.14 -5.25 -31.89
CA SER A 168 12.41 -4.09 -31.34
C SER A 168 11.20 -4.50 -30.50
N ARG A 169 10.61 -5.66 -30.78
CA ARG A 169 9.49 -6.23 -30.00
C ARG A 169 9.88 -6.64 -28.59
N GLY A 170 11.13 -7.05 -28.35
CA GLY A 170 11.62 -7.41 -27.02
C GLY A 170 11.78 -6.19 -26.12
N SER A 171 12.50 -5.17 -26.60
CA SER A 171 12.71 -3.93 -25.86
C SER A 171 11.42 -3.13 -25.63
N GLU A 172 10.50 -3.10 -26.61
CA GLU A 172 9.17 -2.48 -26.47
C GLU A 172 8.38 -3.10 -25.31
N LYS A 173 8.31 -4.44 -25.24
CA LYS A 173 7.61 -5.14 -24.16
C LYS A 173 8.25 -4.91 -22.81
N THR A 174 9.58 -4.92 -22.73
CA THR A 174 10.31 -4.63 -21.49
C THR A 174 10.03 -3.20 -21.03
N LEU A 175 10.05 -2.22 -21.93
CA LEU A 175 9.75 -0.82 -21.59
C LEU A 175 8.31 -0.66 -21.09
N ILE A 176 7.33 -1.27 -21.77
CA ILE A 176 5.92 -1.27 -21.34
C ILE A 176 5.79 -1.93 -19.97
N PHE A 177 6.45 -3.07 -19.76
CA PHE A 177 6.44 -3.78 -18.49
C PHE A 177 7.01 -2.92 -17.35
N CYS A 178 8.17 -2.28 -17.56
CA CYS A 178 8.77 -1.37 -16.59
C CYS A 178 7.85 -0.17 -16.30
N LEU A 179 7.30 0.45 -17.34
CA LEU A 179 6.40 1.60 -17.19
C LEU A 179 5.12 1.22 -16.43
N VAL A 180 4.47 0.12 -16.78
CA VAL A 180 3.28 -0.38 -16.10
C VAL A 180 3.61 -0.74 -14.65
N THR A 181 4.76 -1.37 -14.39
CA THR A 181 5.20 -1.69 -13.03
C THR A 181 5.38 -0.43 -12.19
N LEU A 182 6.01 0.62 -12.74
CA LEU A 182 6.17 1.91 -12.07
C LEU A 182 4.83 2.59 -11.79
N LEU A 183 3.89 2.55 -12.75
CA LEU A 183 2.55 3.12 -12.57
C LEU A 183 1.72 2.34 -11.54
N LEU A 184 1.80 1.02 -11.53
CA LEU A 184 1.14 0.18 -10.53
C LEU A 184 1.76 0.40 -9.14
N PHE A 185 3.08 0.54 -9.05
CA PHE A 185 3.76 0.89 -7.81
C PHE A 185 3.27 2.25 -7.28
N TRP A 186 3.22 3.26 -8.14
CA TRP A 186 2.71 4.59 -7.77
C TRP A 186 1.26 4.53 -7.30
N GLY A 187 0.36 3.92 -8.10
CA GLY A 187 -1.06 3.81 -7.72
C GLY A 187 -1.27 3.06 -6.41
N THR A 188 -0.46 2.03 -6.17
CA THR A 188 -0.54 1.24 -4.93
C THR A 188 0.00 2.01 -3.73
N SER A 189 1.02 2.87 -3.92
CA SER A 189 1.48 3.79 -2.89
C SER A 189 0.39 4.80 -2.53
N ASP A 190 -0.25 5.42 -3.52
CA ASP A 190 -1.34 6.38 -3.31
C ASP A 190 -2.53 5.71 -2.60
N TYR A 191 -2.88 4.49 -3.00
CA TYR A 191 -3.91 3.67 -2.36
C TYR A 191 -3.57 3.33 -0.92
N ALA A 192 -2.35 2.89 -0.64
CA ALA A 192 -1.87 2.60 0.71
C ALA A 192 -1.96 3.83 1.62
N GLN A 193 -1.52 4.99 1.12
CA GLN A 193 -1.61 6.26 1.86
C GLN A 193 -3.05 6.71 2.09
N ALA A 194 -3.94 6.53 1.11
CA ALA A 194 -5.35 6.83 1.27
C ALA A 194 -6.03 5.94 2.30
N LEU A 195 -5.71 4.64 2.32
CA LEU A 195 -6.14 3.75 3.39
C LEU A 195 -5.62 4.23 4.76
N GLY A 196 -4.37 4.66 4.83
CA GLY A 196 -3.78 5.26 6.05
C GLY A 196 -4.58 6.46 6.56
N ARG A 197 -4.85 7.43 5.68
CA ARG A 197 -5.70 8.60 6.01
C ARG A 197 -7.11 8.19 6.40
N GLY A 198 -7.69 7.23 5.70
CA GLY A 198 -9.02 6.69 6.01
C GLY A 198 -9.10 6.03 7.39
N LEU A 199 -8.00 5.41 7.86
CA LEU A 199 -7.94 4.86 9.22
C LEU A 199 -7.96 5.96 10.26
N ALA A 200 -7.25 7.07 10.05
CA ALA A 200 -7.28 8.20 10.97
C ALA A 200 -8.71 8.80 11.08
N VAL A 201 -9.42 8.94 9.95
CA VAL A 201 -10.84 9.31 9.93
C VAL A 201 -11.71 8.27 10.66
N SER A 202 -11.42 6.98 10.48
CA SER A 202 -12.15 5.91 11.17
C SER A 202 -11.96 5.97 12.69
N TYR A 203 -10.77 6.34 13.17
CA TYR A 203 -10.50 6.54 14.60
C TYR A 203 -11.27 7.74 15.17
N GLU A 204 -11.42 8.83 14.43
CA GLU A 204 -12.27 9.96 14.82
C GLU A 204 -13.74 9.52 14.92
N GLN A 205 -14.27 8.87 13.88
CA GLN A 205 -15.66 8.40 13.83
C GLN A 205 -16.00 7.35 14.90
N ARG A 206 -15.00 6.57 15.32
CA ARG A 206 -15.16 5.47 16.28
C ARG A 206 -14.42 5.72 17.59
N SER A 207 -14.07 6.98 17.89
CA SER A 207 -13.27 7.33 19.08
C SER A 207 -13.92 6.86 20.38
N ALA A 208 -15.25 6.94 20.47
CA ALA A 208 -16.03 6.46 21.60
C ALA A 208 -16.07 4.92 21.74
N LEU A 209 -15.74 4.18 20.67
CA LEU A 209 -15.69 2.71 20.65
C LEU A 209 -14.29 2.16 20.95
N LEU A 210 -13.30 3.04 21.15
CA LEU A 210 -11.97 2.61 21.56
C LEU A 210 -11.97 2.16 23.02
N PRO A 211 -11.11 1.19 23.39
CA PRO A 211 -10.95 0.78 24.79
C PRO A 211 -10.65 2.00 25.67
N THR A 212 -11.29 2.08 26.83
CA THR A 212 -10.95 3.11 27.81
C THR A 212 -9.57 2.83 28.38
N ALA A 213 -8.85 3.89 28.74
CA ALA A 213 -7.55 3.80 29.39
C ALA A 213 -7.54 4.73 30.60
N VAL A 214 -7.20 4.19 31.76
CA VAL A 214 -6.99 4.97 32.99
C VAL A 214 -5.53 4.83 33.38
N VAL A 215 -4.84 5.98 33.49
CA VAL A 215 -3.41 6.01 33.79
C VAL A 215 -3.22 6.38 35.24
N TYR A 216 -2.43 5.58 35.97
CA TYR A 216 -2.04 5.81 37.34
C TYR A 216 -0.54 6.08 37.41
N SER A 217 -0.13 7.09 38.16
CA SER A 217 1.28 7.41 38.41
C SER A 217 1.49 7.95 39.82
N LYS A 218 2.69 7.75 40.36
CA LYS A 218 3.12 8.38 41.62
C LYS A 218 3.53 9.84 41.41
N ASP A 219 3.93 10.19 40.19
CA ASP A 219 4.33 11.53 39.80
C ASP A 219 3.21 12.22 39.03
N ARG A 220 3.13 13.54 39.15
CA ARG A 220 2.15 14.33 38.41
C ARG A 220 2.59 14.44 36.95
N LEU A 221 1.88 13.77 36.04
CA LEU A 221 2.18 13.73 34.62
C LEU A 221 1.76 15.00 33.85
N GLY A 222 0.87 15.82 34.41
CA GLY A 222 0.48 17.12 33.83
C GLY A 222 -0.21 17.01 32.47
N ILE A 223 -0.98 15.94 32.24
CA ILE A 223 -1.67 15.70 30.95
C ILE A 223 -2.75 16.77 30.72
N SER A 224 -2.51 17.68 29.78
CA SER A 224 -3.39 18.81 29.43
C SER A 224 -4.25 18.54 28.19
N ALA A 225 -4.61 17.28 27.95
CA ALA A 225 -5.44 16.91 26.81
C ALA A 225 -6.93 17.18 27.11
N PRO A 226 -7.75 17.55 26.09
CA PRO A 226 -9.17 17.84 26.30
C PRO A 226 -9.90 16.64 26.91
N ASN A 227 -10.86 16.88 27.80
CA ASN A 227 -11.66 15.84 28.46
C ASN A 227 -10.87 14.86 29.34
N VAL A 228 -9.57 15.12 29.60
CA VAL A 228 -8.79 14.35 30.58
C VAL A 228 -8.96 14.95 31.95
N THR A 229 -9.33 14.13 32.93
CA THR A 229 -9.49 14.55 34.33
C THR A 229 -8.35 13.96 35.17
N GLU A 230 -7.65 14.82 35.90
CA GLU A 230 -6.67 14.42 36.90
C GLU A 230 -7.35 14.34 38.27
N GLN A 231 -7.22 13.20 38.94
CA GLN A 231 -7.64 13.00 40.32
C GLN A 231 -6.45 12.54 41.15
N SER A 232 -6.20 13.17 42.30
CA SER A 232 -5.19 12.73 43.25
C SER A 232 -5.86 11.91 44.36
N SER A 233 -5.29 10.76 44.67
CA SER A 233 -5.64 9.91 45.79
C SER A 233 -4.40 9.57 46.62
N GLY A 234 -4.55 8.88 47.75
CA GLY A 234 -3.45 8.53 48.65
C GLY A 234 -3.17 9.58 49.72
N THR A 235 -2.02 9.46 50.39
CA THR A 235 -1.58 10.38 51.45
C THR A 235 -0.67 11.46 50.88
N ALA A 236 -0.47 12.56 51.61
CA ALA A 236 0.42 13.65 51.17
C ALA A 236 1.87 13.17 50.92
N GLU A 237 2.32 12.13 51.62
CA GLU A 237 3.65 11.53 51.44
C GLU A 237 3.71 10.53 50.27
N HIS A 238 2.57 9.95 49.88
CA HIS A 238 2.48 8.93 48.83
C HIS A 238 1.26 9.19 47.93
N PRO A 239 1.26 10.29 47.15
CA PRO A 239 0.17 10.60 46.25
C PRO A 239 0.12 9.59 45.09
N VAL A 240 -1.08 9.28 44.64
CA VAL A 240 -1.37 8.52 43.43
C VAL A 240 -2.26 9.36 42.54
N TYR A 241 -1.73 9.76 41.39
CA TYR A 241 -2.43 10.53 40.38
C TYR A 241 -3.09 9.57 39.39
N GLN A 242 -4.38 9.79 39.16
CA GLN A 242 -5.21 9.06 38.21
C GLN A 242 -5.64 10.00 37.08
N TYR A 243 -5.47 9.56 35.84
CA TYR A 243 -5.90 10.27 34.64
C TYR A 243 -6.95 9.43 33.91
N SER A 244 -8.18 9.94 33.87
CA SER A 244 -9.31 9.35 33.14
C SER A 244 -9.69 10.19 31.92
N GLY A 245 -10.55 9.68 31.04
CA GLY A 245 -10.91 10.35 29.78
C GLY A 245 -9.91 10.10 28.64
N LEU A 246 -9.17 8.99 28.73
CA LEU A 246 -8.24 8.53 27.69
C LEU A 246 -8.79 7.26 27.03
N ARG A 247 -8.42 7.06 25.77
CA ARG A 247 -8.81 5.94 24.90
C ARG A 247 -7.56 5.33 24.29
N LEU A 248 -7.44 4.01 24.30
CA LEU A 248 -6.26 3.34 23.75
C LEU A 248 -6.22 3.45 22.22
N LEU A 249 -5.12 4.00 21.67
CA LEU A 249 -4.83 3.93 20.24
C LEU A 249 -4.05 2.66 19.90
N VAL A 250 -2.88 2.51 20.50
CA VAL A 250 -1.96 1.39 20.26
C VAL A 250 -0.88 1.35 21.34
N VAL A 251 -0.39 0.14 21.66
CA VAL A 251 0.85 -0.07 22.41
C VAL A 251 1.90 -0.58 21.43
N SER A 252 3.03 0.13 21.31
CA SER A 252 4.11 -0.26 20.42
C SER A 252 5.43 0.43 20.77
N GLY A 253 6.55 -0.23 20.49
CA GLY A 253 7.88 0.35 20.70
C GLY A 253 8.17 0.77 22.15
N GLY A 254 7.60 0.06 23.13
CA GLY A 254 7.71 0.42 24.56
C GLY A 254 6.98 1.71 24.94
N ARG A 255 6.00 2.11 24.13
CA ARG A 255 5.18 3.30 24.35
C ARG A 255 3.70 2.98 24.24
N ILE A 256 2.92 3.71 25.03
CA ILE A 256 1.46 3.63 25.07
C ILE A 256 0.94 4.92 24.43
N PHE A 257 0.24 4.78 23.31
CA PHE A 257 -0.39 5.88 22.60
C PHE A 257 -1.85 5.94 23.00
N LEU A 258 -2.26 7.09 23.56
CA LEU A 258 -3.60 7.32 24.07
C LEU A 258 -4.21 8.52 23.36
N LEU A 259 -5.45 8.37 22.92
CA LEU A 259 -6.27 9.50 22.46
C LEU A 259 -7.05 10.05 23.64
N ASN A 260 -7.33 11.35 23.61
CA ASN A 260 -8.29 11.92 24.54
C ASN A 260 -9.73 11.53 24.15
N GLU A 261 -10.66 11.51 25.11
CA GLU A 261 -12.06 11.27 24.81
C GLU A 261 -12.63 12.37 23.90
N GLY A 262 -13.38 11.98 22.86
CA GLY A 262 -13.85 12.91 21.82
C GLY A 262 -12.76 13.40 20.87
N TRP A 263 -11.67 12.64 20.71
CA TRP A 263 -10.59 12.95 19.78
C TRP A 263 -11.10 13.16 18.34
N THR A 264 -10.58 14.20 17.68
CA THR A 264 -10.86 14.57 16.29
C THR A 264 -9.58 14.84 15.53
N LEU A 265 -9.61 14.77 14.20
CA LEU A 265 -8.46 15.14 13.37
C LEU A 265 -8.09 16.64 13.49
N ARG A 266 -9.05 17.48 13.88
CA ARG A 266 -8.85 18.94 13.95
C ARG A 266 -8.21 19.41 15.26
N SER A 267 -8.60 18.82 16.38
CA SER A 267 -8.23 19.34 17.71
C SER A 267 -7.88 18.27 18.73
N GLY A 268 -7.87 16.99 18.33
CA GLY A 268 -7.49 15.90 19.20
C GLY A 268 -6.01 15.95 19.59
N LYS A 269 -5.71 15.53 20.82
CA LYS A 269 -4.32 15.35 21.28
C LYS A 269 -4.03 13.86 21.44
N VAL A 270 -2.82 13.46 21.06
CA VAL A 270 -2.30 12.12 21.36
C VAL A 270 -1.34 12.24 22.53
N VAL A 271 -1.65 11.53 23.60
CA VAL A 271 -0.80 11.41 24.79
C VAL A 271 0.08 10.19 24.60
N VAL A 272 1.39 10.38 24.70
CA VAL A 272 2.38 9.29 24.56
C VAL A 272 3.07 9.09 25.88
N LEU A 273 2.89 7.91 26.46
CA LEU A 273 3.55 7.50 27.71
C LEU A 273 4.57 6.42 27.41
N ARG A 274 5.65 6.36 28.18
CA ARG A 274 6.53 5.19 28.17
C ARG A 274 5.83 4.07 28.94
N ASP A 275 6.02 2.85 28.47
CA ASP A 275 5.59 1.65 29.18
C ASP A 275 6.66 1.33 30.24
N ASP A 276 6.59 2.03 31.36
CA ASP A 276 7.54 1.92 32.46
C ASP A 276 6.85 1.43 33.76
N PRO A 277 7.62 0.90 34.73
CA PRO A 277 7.03 0.38 35.98
C PRO A 277 6.44 1.48 36.89
N GLY A 278 6.71 2.76 36.60
CA GLY A 278 6.21 3.90 37.37
C GLY A 278 4.80 4.33 36.97
N VAL A 279 4.33 3.84 35.82
CA VAL A 279 3.02 4.11 35.26
C VAL A 279 2.23 2.81 35.13
N ARG A 280 1.08 2.72 35.80
CA ARG A 280 0.12 1.61 35.61
C ARG A 280 -1.01 2.09 34.71
N VAL A 281 -1.36 1.31 33.69
CA VAL A 281 -2.51 1.62 32.83
C VAL A 281 -3.54 0.51 32.94
N GLU A 282 -4.79 0.89 33.20
CA GLU A 282 -5.94 -0.01 33.19
C GLU A 282 -6.72 0.19 31.89
N TYR A 283 -6.90 -0.89 31.13
CA TYR A 283 -7.70 -0.87 29.91
C TYR A 283 -9.08 -1.46 30.16
N GLY A 284 -10.10 -0.78 29.66
CA GLY A 284 -11.49 -1.17 29.80
C GLY A 284 -12.22 -1.26 28.47
N ASN A 285 -13.40 -1.89 28.49
CA ASN A 285 -14.31 -1.85 27.36
C ASN A 285 -14.81 -0.41 27.13
N PRO A 286 -15.32 -0.08 25.93
CA PRO A 286 -15.71 1.30 25.62
C PRO A 286 -16.76 1.90 26.57
N GLU A 287 -17.57 1.04 27.21
CA GLU A 287 -18.63 1.39 28.16
C GLU A 287 -18.19 1.34 29.63
N SER A 288 -17.02 0.77 29.96
CA SER A 288 -16.54 0.74 31.33
C SER A 288 -15.94 2.09 31.69
N LYS A 289 -16.69 2.87 32.47
CA LYS A 289 -16.25 4.11 33.11
C LYS A 289 -15.50 3.82 34.40
#